data_AF-A0AAV7JI95-F1
#
_entry.id   AF-A0AAV7JI95-F1
#
_cell.length_a   1.000
_cell.length_b   1.000
_cell.length_c   1.000
_cell.angle_alpha   90.00
_cell.angle_beta   90.00
_cell.angle_gamma   90.00
#
_symmetry.space_group_name_H-M   'P 1'
#
loop_
_entity.id
_entity.type
_entity.pdbx_description
1 polymer ?
#
loop_
_entity_poly.entity_id
_entity_poly.type
_entity_poly.pdbx_seq_one_letter_code
_entity_poly.pdbx_strand_id
1 'polypeptide(L)'
;MRCDQDFLQMVNPENIQKVKKIIKNERRIIIDEIMSYLDISRGSLDAILHEHLLVRKVPALWIPHTLSEEQMRTRVDWWKFMIRKFDHGRSKLLNKLITGDET
;
A
#
# COMPACT_ATOMS: atom_id res chain seq x y z
N MET A 1 -4.24 9.98 -36.35
CA MET A 1 -3.86 8.75 -37.10
C MET A 1 -2.51 8.17 -36.67
N ARG A 2 -1.35 8.86 -36.78
CA ARG A 2 -0.07 8.33 -36.26
C ARG A 2 -0.07 8.16 -34.73
N CYS A 3 -0.51 9.19 -33.99
CA CYS A 3 -0.57 9.16 -32.53
C CYS A 3 -1.50 8.07 -31.95
N ASP A 4 -2.57 7.72 -32.65
CA ASP A 4 -3.50 6.66 -32.20
C ASP A 4 -2.90 5.26 -32.39
N GLN A 5 -2.12 5.06 -33.47
CA GLN A 5 -1.36 3.83 -33.68
C GLN A 5 -0.21 3.68 -32.68
N ASP A 6 0.52 4.77 -32.40
CA ASP A 6 1.60 4.76 -31.41
C ASP A 6 1.04 4.43 -30.00
N PHE A 7 -0.14 4.96 -29.66
CA PHE A 7 -0.84 4.64 -28.41
C PHE A 7 -1.22 3.17 -28.30
N LEU A 8 -1.85 2.60 -29.34
CA LEU A 8 -2.24 1.18 -29.36
C LEU A 8 -1.02 0.25 -29.36
N GLN A 9 0.10 0.68 -29.96
CA GLN A 9 1.35 -0.07 -29.92
C GLN A 9 1.96 -0.09 -28.51
N MET A 10 1.84 1.00 -27.75
CA MET A 10 2.30 1.08 -26.36
C MET A 10 1.39 0.30 -25.40
N VAL A 11 0.08 0.33 -25.62
CA VAL A 11 -0.93 -0.41 -24.84
C VAL A 11 -1.14 -1.80 -25.43
N ASN A 12 -0.10 -2.62 -25.35
CA ASN A 12 -0.12 -3.99 -25.85
C ASN A 12 -0.09 -5.03 -24.70
N PRO A 13 -0.45 -6.30 -24.96
CA PRO A 13 -0.47 -7.34 -23.93
C PRO A 13 0.88 -7.58 -23.24
N GLU A 14 1.99 -7.37 -23.94
CA GLU A 14 3.34 -7.54 -23.39
C GLU A 14 3.64 -6.47 -22.33
N ASN A 15 3.39 -5.20 -22.64
CA ASN A 15 3.58 -4.07 -21.75
C ASN A 15 2.63 -4.14 -20.56
N ILE A 16 1.36 -4.51 -20.78
CA ILE A 16 0.40 -4.76 -19.68
C ILE A 16 0.96 -5.79 -18.70
N GLN A 17 1.53 -6.89 -19.22
CA GLN A 17 2.10 -7.94 -18.38
C GLN A 17 3.39 -7.51 -17.68
N LYS A 18 4.25 -6.71 -18.33
CA LYS A 18 5.45 -6.12 -17.71
C LYS A 18 5.08 -5.18 -16.57
N VAL A 19 4.16 -4.24 -16.79
CA VAL A 19 3.65 -3.33 -15.75
C VAL A 19 3.06 -4.12 -14.58
N LYS A 20 2.27 -5.16 -14.86
CA LYS A 20 1.70 -6.03 -13.82
C LYS A 20 2.77 -6.72 -12.97
N LYS A 21 3.85 -7.22 -13.60
CA LYS A 21 4.98 -7.84 -12.87
C LYS A 21 5.70 -6.83 -12.00
N ILE A 22 5.96 -5.64 -12.54
CA ILE A 22 6.64 -4.54 -11.82
C ILE A 22 5.86 -4.17 -10.55
N ILE A 23 4.55 -3.91 -10.67
CA ILE A 23 3.69 -3.53 -9.53
C ILE A 23 3.61 -4.65 -8.48
N LYS A 24 3.62 -5.92 -8.93
CA LYS A 24 3.59 -7.07 -8.03
C LYS A 24 4.89 -7.21 -7.23
N ASN A 25 6.03 -6.91 -7.84
CA ASN A 25 7.34 -6.97 -7.20
C ASN A 25 7.57 -5.77 -6.29
N GLU A 26 7.29 -4.56 -6.77
CA GLU A 26 7.49 -3.32 -6.04
C GLU A 26 6.22 -2.46 -6.05
N ARG A 27 5.51 -2.45 -4.92
CA ARG A 27 4.26 -1.68 -4.76
C ARG A 27 4.46 -0.17 -4.67
N ARG A 28 5.70 0.31 -4.51
CA ARG A 28 6.03 1.72 -4.27
C ARG A 28 6.84 2.37 -5.41
N ILE A 29 6.90 1.73 -6.56
CA ILE A 29 7.64 2.22 -7.72
C ILE A 29 7.11 3.59 -8.20
N ILE A 30 8.01 4.43 -8.69
CA ILE A 30 7.68 5.75 -9.22
C ILE A 30 7.16 5.59 -10.65
N ILE A 31 6.08 6.30 -10.99
CA ILE A 31 5.45 6.25 -12.33
C ILE A 31 6.47 6.56 -13.43
N ASP A 32 7.33 7.56 -13.21
CA ASP A 32 8.34 7.99 -14.17
C ASP A 32 9.43 6.92 -14.41
N GLU A 33 9.72 6.06 -13.42
CA GLU A 33 10.63 4.92 -13.60
C GLU A 33 10.00 3.86 -14.51
N ILE A 34 8.70 3.57 -14.34
CA ILE A 34 7.98 2.63 -15.22
C ILE A 34 7.96 3.18 -16.65
N MET A 35 7.67 4.47 -16.82
CA MET A 35 7.66 5.11 -18.13
C MET A 35 9.02 5.02 -18.81
N SER A 36 10.10 5.30 -18.07
CA SER A 36 11.47 5.25 -18.60
C SER A 36 11.92 3.82 -18.92
N TYR A 37 11.51 2.84 -18.12
CA TYR A 37 11.88 1.43 -18.30
C TYR A 37 11.17 0.79 -19.50
N LEU A 38 9.92 1.15 -19.76
CA LEU A 38 9.10 0.57 -20.83
C LEU A 38 9.02 1.45 -22.08
N ASP A 39 9.61 2.64 -22.06
CA ASP A 39 9.52 3.66 -23.10
C ASP A 39 8.07 3.94 -23.53
N ILE A 40 7.20 4.13 -22.53
CA ILE A 40 5.77 4.39 -22.74
C ILE A 40 5.39 5.79 -22.28
N SER A 41 4.43 6.39 -22.99
CA SER A 41 3.85 7.67 -22.60
C SER A 41 3.08 7.56 -21.29
N ARG A 42 2.94 8.69 -20.57
CA ARG A 42 2.14 8.75 -19.34
C ARG A 42 0.68 8.33 -19.58
N GLY A 43 0.09 8.76 -20.70
CA GLY A 43 -1.30 8.42 -21.03
C GLY A 43 -1.48 6.92 -21.27
N SER A 44 -0.52 6.27 -21.96
CA SER A 44 -0.54 4.82 -22.17
C SER A 44 -0.38 4.06 -20.85
N LEU A 45 0.51 4.51 -19.97
CA LEU A 45 0.66 3.90 -18.64
C LEU A 45 -0.61 4.08 -17.80
N ASP A 46 -1.23 5.26 -17.85
CA ASP A 46 -2.48 5.54 -17.13
C ASP A 46 -3.62 4.62 -17.59
N ALA A 47 -3.79 4.44 -18.91
CA ALA A 47 -4.73 3.49 -19.49
C ALA A 47 -4.41 2.04 -19.06
N ILE A 48 -3.14 1.63 -19.09
CA ILE A 48 -2.74 0.29 -18.60
C ILE A 48 -3.12 0.11 -17.13
N LEU A 49 -2.85 1.09 -16.27
CA LEU A 49 -3.14 1.01 -14.84
C LEU A 49 -4.64 1.00 -14.56
N HIS A 50 -5.39 1.93 -15.15
CA HIS A 50 -6.79 2.18 -14.78
C HIS A 50 -7.81 1.42 -15.62
N GLU A 51 -7.54 1.17 -16.90
CA GLU A 51 -8.48 0.51 -17.82
C GLU A 51 -8.19 -1.00 -17.97
N HIS A 52 -6.91 -1.39 -18.01
CA HIS A 52 -6.53 -2.80 -18.23
C HIS A 52 -6.25 -3.57 -16.94
N LEU A 53 -5.49 -2.99 -16.01
CA LEU A 53 -5.13 -3.64 -14.75
C LEU A 53 -6.12 -3.34 -13.62
N LEU A 54 -6.97 -2.32 -13.79
CA LEU A 54 -7.98 -1.88 -12.82
C LEU A 54 -7.39 -1.62 -11.42
N VAL A 55 -6.17 -1.08 -11.38
CA VAL A 55 -5.48 -0.74 -10.13
C VAL A 55 -5.70 0.73 -9.76
N ARG A 56 -5.56 1.03 -8.47
CA ARG A 56 -5.57 2.39 -7.94
C ARG A 56 -4.36 2.63 -7.06
N LYS A 57 -3.88 3.87 -7.05
CA LYS A 57 -2.86 4.30 -6.09
C LYS A 57 -3.46 4.27 -4.67
N VAL A 58 -2.81 3.54 -3.77
CA VAL A 58 -3.12 3.58 -2.34
C VAL A 58 -2.04 4.40 -1.66
N PRO A 59 -2.36 5.56 -1.06
CA PRO A 59 -1.37 6.36 -0.35
C PRO A 59 -0.83 5.58 0.85
N ALA A 60 0.44 5.79 1.17
CA ALA A 60 1.00 5.28 2.41
C ALA A 60 0.32 5.96 3.60
N LEU A 61 -0.07 5.18 4.61
CA LEU A 61 -0.53 5.72 5.87
C LEU A 61 0.65 6.38 6.59
N TRP A 62 0.41 7.54 7.21
CA TRP A 62 1.41 8.18 8.06
C TRP A 62 1.62 7.32 9.31
N ILE A 63 2.86 6.91 9.54
CA ILE A 63 3.23 6.10 10.71
C ILE A 63 3.96 7.04 11.68
N PRO A 64 3.41 7.28 12.90
CA PRO A 64 4.00 8.23 13.84
C PRO A 64 5.44 7.92 14.23
N HIS A 65 5.80 6.63 14.28
CA HIS A 65 7.15 6.19 14.62
C HIS A 65 7.50 4.85 13.98
N THR A 66 8.74 4.71 13.52
CA THR A 66 9.29 3.43 13.09
C THR A 66 9.75 2.64 14.30
N LEU A 67 9.00 1.60 14.67
CA LEU A 67 9.33 0.78 15.84
C LEU A 67 10.49 -0.18 15.54
N SER A 68 11.35 -0.39 16.52
CA SER A 68 12.32 -1.50 16.50
C SER A 68 11.63 -2.85 16.71
N GLU A 69 12.29 -3.94 16.34
CA GLU A 69 11.76 -5.30 16.54
C GLU A 69 11.43 -5.59 18.01
N GLU A 70 12.27 -5.11 18.93
CA GLU A 70 12.04 -5.24 20.36
C GLU A 70 10.79 -4.47 20.81
N GLN A 71 10.62 -3.21 20.37
CA GLN A 71 9.43 -2.41 20.68
C GLN A 71 8.16 -3.07 20.12
N MET A 72 8.23 -3.66 18.92
CA MET A 72 7.11 -4.41 18.34
C MET A 72 6.74 -5.62 19.21
N ARG A 73 7.73 -6.42 19.62
CA ARG A 73 7.51 -7.59 20.48
C ARG A 73 6.89 -7.18 21.82
N THR A 74 7.48 -6.19 22.49
CA THR A 74 6.98 -5.68 23.77
C THR A 74 5.54 -5.19 23.66
N ARG A 75 5.20 -4.47 22.58
CA ARG A 75 3.81 -4.06 22.34
C ARG A 75 2.88 -5.27 22.17
N VAL A 76 3.24 -6.24 21.33
CA VAL A 76 2.40 -7.43 21.10
C VAL A 76 2.18 -8.22 22.39
N ASP A 77 3.23 -8.40 23.19
CA ASP A 77 3.14 -9.15 24.45
C ASP A 77 2.29 -8.41 25.49
N TRP A 78 2.45 -7.08 25.58
CA TRP A 78 1.57 -6.25 26.41
C TRP A 78 0.11 -6.36 25.98
N TRP A 79 -0.17 -6.32 24.68
CA TRP A 79 -1.52 -6.47 24.15
C TRP A 79 -2.12 -7.84 24.47
N LYS A 80 -1.37 -8.94 24.29
CA LYS A 80 -1.83 -10.29 24.67
C LYS A 80 -2.14 -10.39 26.16
N PHE A 81 -1.30 -9.81 27.00
CA PHE A 81 -1.52 -9.75 28.44
C PHE A 81 -2.80 -8.99 28.77
N MET A 82 -2.99 -7.80 28.19
CA MET A 82 -4.16 -6.96 28.43
C MET A 82 -5.45 -7.63 27.96
N ILE A 83 -5.47 -8.25 26.78
CA ILE A 83 -6.65 -8.99 26.28
C ILE A 83 -7.07 -10.08 27.28
N ARG A 84 -6.12 -10.86 27.80
CA ARG A 84 -6.41 -11.89 28.82
C ARG A 84 -6.92 -11.26 30.11
N LYS A 85 -6.31 -10.16 30.56
CA LYS A 85 -6.68 -9.43 31.78
C LYS A 85 -8.12 -8.91 31.72
N PHE A 86 -8.61 -8.51 30.54
CA PHE A 86 -9.97 -8.04 30.34
C PHE A 86 -10.94 -9.14 29.86
N ASP A 87 -10.59 -10.40 30.09
CA ASP A 87 -11.40 -11.56 29.70
C ASP A 87 -11.88 -11.50 28.24
N HIS A 88 -10.96 -11.17 27.34
CA HIS A 88 -11.24 -11.01 25.91
C HIS A 88 -12.36 -9.99 25.62
N GLY A 89 -12.46 -8.95 26.44
CA GLY A 89 -13.45 -7.88 26.32
C GLY A 89 -14.78 -8.16 27.02
N ARG A 90 -14.95 -9.31 27.67
CA ARG A 90 -16.16 -9.61 28.47
C ARG A 90 -16.17 -8.92 29.82
N SER A 91 -14.99 -8.52 30.31
CA SER A 91 -14.85 -7.87 31.60
C SER A 91 -15.29 -6.41 31.56
N LYS A 92 -16.17 -6.01 32.49
CA LYS A 92 -16.56 -4.60 32.71
C LYS A 92 -15.47 -3.76 33.37
N LEU A 93 -14.28 -4.31 33.63
CA LEU A 93 -13.17 -3.59 34.26
C LEU A 93 -12.71 -2.36 33.46
N LEU A 94 -12.91 -2.34 32.14
CA LEU A 94 -12.61 -1.17 31.30
C LEU A 94 -13.41 0.08 31.72
N ASN A 95 -14.63 -0.10 32.24
CA ASN A 95 -15.48 1.02 32.71
C ASN A 95 -14.91 1.74 33.93
N LYS A 96 -13.88 1.17 34.58
CA LYS A 96 -13.19 1.75 35.73
C LYS A 96 -11.82 2.32 35.36
N LEU A 97 -11.39 2.18 34.11
CA LEU A 97 -10.10 2.67 33.66
C LEU A 97 -10.15 4.18 33.48
N ILE A 98 -9.30 4.90 34.22
CA ILE A 98 -9.08 6.33 34.05
C ILE A 98 -7.70 6.49 33.42
N THR A 99 -7.61 7.24 32.32
CA THR A 99 -6.36 7.55 31.61
C THR A 99 -6.28 9.04 31.36
N GLY A 100 -5.07 9.59 31.32
CA GLY A 100 -4.79 10.98 30.96
C GLY A 100 -3.47 11.04 30.19
N ASP A 101 -3.36 12.00 29.29
CA ASP A 101 -2.15 12.31 28.54
C ASP A 101 -1.99 13.84 28.52
N GLU A 102 -0.76 14.33 28.64
CA GLU A 102 -0.46 15.76 28.61
C GLU A 102 -0.12 16.19 27.19
N THR A 103 -0.52 17.41 26.79
CA THR A 103 -0.21 17.99 25.47
C THR A 103 0.90 19.02 25.57
#